data_AF-A0A2S5QMI2-F1
#
_entry.id   AF-A0A2S5QMI2-F1
#
_cell.length_a   1.000
_cell.length_b   1.000
_cell.length_c   1.000
_cell.angle_alpha   90.00
_cell.angle_beta   90.00
_cell.angle_gamma   90.00
#
_symmetry.space_group_name_H-M   'P 1'
#
loop_
_entity.id
_entity.type
_entity.pdbx_description
1 polymer ?
#
loop_
_entity_poly.entity_id
_entity_poly.type
_entity_poly.pdbx_seq_one_letter_code
_entity_poly.pdbx_strand_id
1 'polypeptide(L)' 'MAGERKQQILETLAKMLESPKREKITTASLAAKLEVSEAALYRHFANKAQMFEGLILFIEETIFGLINKISA' A
#
# COMPACT_ATOMS: atom_id res chain seq x y z
N MET A 1 14.99 -7.97 -1.75
CA MET A 1 15.20 -7.05 -0.61
C MET A 1 13.84 -6.82 0.05
N ALA A 2 13.66 -7.06 1.35
CA ALA A 2 12.33 -7.09 1.98
C ALA A 2 11.56 -5.74 1.95
N GLY A 3 12.28 -4.61 1.78
CA GLY A 3 11.67 -3.28 1.65
C GLY A 3 10.89 -3.07 0.36
N GLU A 4 11.35 -3.64 -0.76
CA GLU A 4 10.74 -3.46 -2.07
C GLU A 4 9.32 -4.06 -2.15
N ARG A 5 9.11 -5.22 -1.51
CA ARG A 5 7.80 -5.88 -1.53
C ARG A 5 6.76 -5.13 -0.70
N LYS A 6 7.13 -4.61 0.48
CA LYS A 6 6.23 -3.80 1.31
C LYS A 6 5.74 -2.58 0.54
N GLN A 7 6.63 -1.89 -0.15
CA GLN A 7 6.30 -0.73 -0.97
C GLN A 7 5.36 -1.11 -2.14
N GLN A 8 5.65 -2.17 -2.89
CA GLN A 8 4.78 -2.65 -3.98
C GLN A 8 3.35 -2.96 -3.51
N ILE A 9 3.19 -3.51 -2.31
CA ILE A 9 1.88 -3.75 -1.70
C ILE A 9 1.13 -2.44 -1.47
N LEU A 10 1.79 -1.44 -0.89
CA LEU A 10 1.20 -0.11 -0.63
C LEU A 10 0.83 0.61 -1.93
N GLU A 11 1.71 0.61 -2.92
CA GLU A 11 1.44 1.21 -4.23
C GLU A 11 0.26 0.54 -4.95
N THR A 12 0.17 -0.78 -4.88
CA THR A 12 -0.95 -1.51 -5.49
C THR A 12 -2.25 -1.22 -4.75
N LEU A 13 -2.22 -1.16 -3.42
CA LEU A 13 -3.37 -0.78 -2.61
C LEU A 13 -3.85 0.64 -2.96
N ALA A 14 -2.93 1.60 -3.11
CA ALA A 14 -3.25 2.96 -3.52
C ALA A 14 -3.94 2.99 -4.90
N LYS A 15 -3.39 2.28 -5.90
CA LYS A 15 -3.99 2.18 -7.24
C LYS A 15 -5.39 1.58 -7.23
N MET A 16 -5.64 0.60 -6.35
CA MET A 16 -6.99 0.03 -6.21
C MET A 16 -7.97 1.03 -5.61
N LEU A 17 -7.53 1.86 -4.66
CA LEU A 17 -8.37 2.89 -4.04
C LEU A 17 -8.67 4.07 -4.99
N GLU A 18 -7.74 4.40 -5.88
CA GLU A 18 -7.91 5.42 -6.92
C GLU A 18 -8.91 5.02 -8.02
N SER A 19 -9.18 3.72 -8.17
CA SER A 19 -10.07 3.20 -9.21
C SER A 19 -11.45 3.90 -9.21
N PRO A 20 -11.93 4.39 -10.37
CA PRO A 20 -13.22 5.10 -10.46
C PRO A 20 -14.41 4.18 -10.14
N LYS A 21 -14.24 2.87 -10.30
CA LYS A 21 -15.22 1.88 -9.86
C LYS A 21 -14.95 1.56 -8.39
N ARG A 22 -15.89 1.94 -7.52
CA ARG A 22 -15.85 1.61 -6.09
C ARG A 22 -16.07 0.12 -5.89
N GLU A 23 -14.97 -0.62 -5.98
CA GLU A 23 -14.92 -2.05 -5.68
C GLU A 23 -14.44 -2.26 -4.24
N LYS A 24 -15.02 -3.27 -3.58
CA LYS A 24 -14.60 -3.62 -2.23
C LYS A 24 -13.16 -4.13 -2.25
N ILE A 25 -12.26 -3.42 -1.56
CA ILE A 25 -10.88 -3.88 -1.40
C ILE A 25 -10.83 -5.07 -0.44
N THR A 26 -10.36 -6.21 -0.95
CA THR A 26 -10.10 -7.43 -0.18
C THR A 26 -8.62 -7.81 -0.29
N THR A 27 -8.10 -8.52 0.72
CA THR A 27 -6.73 -9.06 0.70
C THR A 27 -6.54 -10.02 -0.47
N ALA A 28 -7.56 -10.82 -0.80
CA ALA A 28 -7.60 -11.67 -1.99
C ALA A 28 -7.40 -10.87 -3.29
N SER A 29 -8.16 -9.80 -3.49
CA SER A 29 -8.06 -8.96 -4.70
C SER A 29 -6.71 -8.24 -4.80
N LEU A 30 -6.12 -7.84 -3.66
CA LEU A 30 -4.81 -7.22 -3.61
C LEU A 30 -3.70 -8.23 -3.94
N ALA A 31 -3.76 -9.42 -3.35
CA ALA A 31 -2.82 -10.51 -3.62
C ALA A 31 -2.87 -10.95 -5.10
N ALA A 32 -4.08 -11.05 -5.67
CA ALA A 32 -4.28 -11.37 -7.08
C ALA A 32 -3.63 -10.34 -8.02
N LYS A 33 -3.77 -9.04 -7.73
CA LYS A 33 -3.11 -7.97 -8.53
C LYS A 33 -1.59 -7.98 -8.44
N LEU A 34 -1.04 -8.55 -7.37
CA LEU A 34 0.39 -8.69 -7.14
C LEU A 34 0.94 -10.04 -7.60
N GLU A 35 0.09 -10.95 -8.09
CA GLU A 35 0.43 -12.32 -8.46
C GLU A 35 1.09 -13.12 -7.32
N VAL A 36 0.59 -12.93 -6.09
CA VAL A 36 1.06 -13.63 -4.88
C VAL A 36 -0.10 -14.26 -4.11
N SER A 37 0.23 -15.10 -3.13
CA SER A 37 -0.77 -15.61 -2.18
C SER A 37 -1.15 -14.55 -1.14
N GLU A 38 -2.37 -14.63 -0.59
CA GLU A 38 -2.77 -13.76 0.54
C GLU A 38 -1.84 -13.91 1.75
N ALA A 39 -1.34 -15.13 2.00
CA ALA A 39 -0.36 -15.41 3.05
C ALA A 39 0.95 -14.62 2.87
N ALA A 40 1.34 -14.31 1.64
CA ALA A 40 2.54 -13.51 1.37
C ALA A 40 2.37 -12.06 1.81
N LEU A 41 1.15 -11.50 1.73
CA LEU A 41 0.86 -10.16 2.25
C LEU A 41 1.08 -10.11 3.77
N TYR A 42 0.66 -11.17 4.47
CA TYR A 42 0.76 -11.24 5.92
C TYR A 42 2.19 -11.35 6.47
N ARG A 43 3.19 -11.65 5.61
CA ARG A 43 4.61 -11.57 5.97
C ARG A 43 5.09 -10.15 6.18
N HIS A 44 4.40 -9.17 5.61
CA HIS A 44 4.75 -7.74 5.69
C HIS A 44 3.79 -6.93 6.57
N PHE A 45 2.55 -7.39 6.71
CA PHE A 45 1.50 -6.71 7.48
C PHE A 45 0.73 -7.72 8.33
N ALA A 46 0.63 -7.51 9.63
CA ALA A 46 -0.02 -8.48 10.52
C ALA A 46 -1.52 -8.70 10.22
N ASN A 47 -2.19 -7.69 9.67
CA ASN A 47 -3.61 -7.74 9.31
C ASN A 47 -3.92 -6.68 8.24
N LYS A 48 -5.17 -6.68 7.74
CA LYS A 48 -5.62 -5.71 6.73
C LYS A 48 -5.49 -4.26 7.22
N ALA A 49 -5.84 -3.95 8.47
CA ALA A 49 -5.78 -2.57 8.98
C ALA A 49 -4.35 -2.01 8.93
N GLN A 50 -3.35 -2.82 9.28
CA GLN A 50 -1.94 -2.45 9.19
C GLN A 50 -1.49 -2.12 7.75
N MET A 51 -2.13 -2.69 6.72
CA MET A 51 -1.85 -2.31 5.33
C MET A 51 -2.32 -0.88 5.03
N PHE A 52 -3.47 -0.48 5.57
CA PHE A 52 -4.03 0.87 5.40
C PHE A 52 -3.28 1.89 6.26
N GLU A 53 -2.95 1.56 7.50
CA GLU A 53 -2.10 2.40 8.35
C GLU A 53 -0.74 2.64 7.69
N GLY A 54 -0.11 1.57 7.16
CA GLY A 54 1.14 1.68 6.42
C GLY A 54 1.01 2.55 5.16
N LEU A 55 -0.14 2.52 4.47
CA LEU A 55 -0.40 3.37 3.31
C LEU A 55 -0.53 4.85 3.71
N ILE A 56 -1.25 5.13 4.80
CA ILE A 56 -1.41 6.50 5.31
C ILE A 56 -0.04 7.09 5.67
N LEU A 57 0.77 6.35 6.44
CA LEU A 57 2.12 6.77 6.80
C LEU A 57 2.99 7.02 5.57
N PHE A 58 2.94 6.12 4.57
CA PHE A 58 3.68 6.28 3.33
C PHE A 58 3.28 7.56 2.57
N ILE A 59 1.97 7.88 2.53
CA ILE A 59 1.46 9.11 1.91
C ILE A 59 1.94 10.35 2.70
N GLU A 60 1.88 10.32 4.03
CA GLU A 60 2.35 11.42 4.88
C GLU A 60 3.84 11.69 4.68
N GLU A 61 4.68 10.66 4.74
CA GLU A 61 6.12 10.77 4.50
C GLU A 61 6.42 11.33 3.10
N THR A 62 5.67 10.89 2.09
CA THR A 62 5.84 11.35 0.71
C THR A 62 5.45 12.82 0.56
N ILE A 63 4.27 13.21 1.04
CA ILE A 63 3.76 14.59 0.90
C ILE A 63 4.59 15.56 1.73
N PHE A 64 4.82 15.28 3.02
CA PHE A 64 5.62 16.16 3.87
C PHE A 64 7.08 16.21 3.41
N GLY A 65 7.62 15.09 2.92
CA GLY A 65 8.94 15.05 2.30
C GLY A 65 9.04 15.96 1.07
N LEU A 66 8.01 16.00 0.22
CA LEU A 66 7.96 16.90 -0.95
C LEU A 66 7.79 18.36 -0.54
N ILE A 67 6.90 18.67 0.41
CA ILE A 67 6.69 20.03 0.91
C ILE A 67 7.99 20.61 1.46
N ASN A 68 8.72 19.85 2.28
CA ASN A 68 9.98 20.31 2.88
C ASN A 68 11.07 20.58 1.83
N LYS A 69 11.07 19.86 0.70
CA LYS A 69 12.00 20.10 -0.41
C LYS A 69 11.67 21.37 -1.21
N ILE A 70 10.41 21.78 -1.26
CA ILE A 70 9.96 22.98 -1.99
C ILE A 70 10.11 24.23 -1.13
N SER A 71 9.87 24.11 0.18
CA SER A 71 9.93 25.24 1.13
C SER A 71 11.35 25.62 1.57
N ALA A 72 12.35 24.81 1.23
CA ALA A 72 13.77 25.07 1.50
C ALA A 72 14.42 25.87 0.36
#